data_AF-A0A933HL99-F1
#
_entry.id   AF-A0A933HL99-F1
#
_cell.length_a   1.000
_cell.length_b   1.000
_cell.length_c   1.000
_cell.angle_alpha   90.00
_cell.angle_beta   90.00
_cell.angle_gamma   90.00
#
_symmetry.space_group_name_H-M   'P 1'
#
loop_
_entity.id
_entity.type
_entity.pdbx_description
1 polymer ?
#
loop_
_entity_poly.entity_id
_entity_poly.type
_entity_poly.pdbx_seq_one_letter_code
_entity_poly.pdbx_strand_id
1 'polypeptide(L)'
;MNYNVLNHLVRLQQNPEFPNIYDVELENVPALRAYESVEVHLVLYPFSRQIISDTYKFYPFEEYANEISTRRRSVYSRVPQPANSLFGIFLGIVIILFFLAIKPSEVASLQSFVAILGAYFIGKDLWQDIEALFVNVSKDWRVRYQTGYYAYQLERNTTLTHYSALAREQRYGKASLLPERMEFISSSNSKTARLKFSSGDLRRFEQNTAHILAIRLDPAVAAEFASAGYMFSVKLSLNERGLLWRYAHEFFQSLNAGQRGCLDFSNEWTNDAAHAREATFIGNLRYLASQRLGPAITIVRAGAGE
;
A
#
# COMPACT_ATOMS: atom_id res chain seq x y z
N MET A 1 12.82 -7.95 19.29
CA MET A 1 12.71 -6.67 18.55
C MET A 1 12.90 -5.52 19.54
N ASN A 2 13.77 -4.55 19.25
CA ASN A 2 13.94 -3.38 20.12
C ASN A 2 12.80 -2.38 19.81
N TYR A 3 11.81 -2.26 20.70
CA TYR A 3 10.62 -1.42 20.48
C TYR A 3 10.93 0.07 20.36
N ASN A 4 12.13 0.51 20.76
CA ASN A 4 12.56 1.91 20.58
C ASN A 4 12.66 2.31 19.11
N VAL A 5 12.84 1.36 18.19
CA VAL A 5 12.81 1.60 16.74
C VAL A 5 11.42 2.05 16.26
N LEU A 6 10.36 1.71 16.99
CA LEU A 6 8.97 1.96 16.60
C LEU A 6 8.43 3.31 17.06
N ASN A 7 9.20 4.05 17.85
CA ASN A 7 8.75 5.30 18.42
C ASN A 7 8.80 6.44 17.40
N HIS A 8 7.65 7.08 17.20
CA HIS A 8 7.41 8.21 16.31
C HIS A 8 7.89 7.92 14.89
N LEU A 9 7.26 6.94 14.22
CA LEU A 9 7.62 6.58 12.85
C LEU A 9 6.81 7.35 11.80
N VAL A 10 5.57 7.73 12.10
CA VAL A 10 4.73 8.50 11.18
C VAL A 10 4.29 9.78 11.87
N ARG A 11 4.57 10.91 11.22
CA ARG A 11 4.13 12.22 11.69
C ARG A 11 3.14 12.82 10.71
N LEU A 12 1.99 13.25 11.22
CA LEU A 12 1.02 14.04 10.48
C LEU A 12 1.11 15.49 10.97
N GLN A 13 1.49 16.42 10.11
CA GLN A 13 1.69 17.82 10.47
C GLN A 13 0.87 18.72 9.54
N GLN A 14 0.10 19.65 10.10
CA GLN A 14 -0.53 20.70 9.30
C GLN A 14 0.54 21.66 8.81
N ASN A 15 0.50 22.03 7.53
CA ASN A 15 1.45 22.95 6.96
C ASN A 15 1.16 24.39 7.48
N PRO A 16 2.16 25.09 8.04
CA PRO A 16 1.95 26.40 8.65
C PRO A 16 1.64 27.50 7.63
N GLU A 17 2.16 27.38 6.41
CA GLU A 17 1.90 28.34 5.32
C GLU A 17 0.60 28.03 4.58
N PHE A 18 0.22 26.76 4.53
CA PHE A 18 -0.94 26.26 3.80
C PHE A 18 -1.86 25.45 4.73
N PRO A 19 -2.81 26.08 5.44
CA PRO A 19 -3.62 25.42 6.47
C PRO A 19 -4.53 24.31 5.92
N ASN A 20 -4.78 24.27 4.61
CA ASN A 20 -5.54 23.21 3.96
C ASN A 20 -4.65 22.02 3.51
N ILE A 21 -3.36 22.01 3.87
CA ILE A 21 -2.41 20.94 3.56
C ILE A 21 -1.91 20.30 4.85
N TYR A 22 -1.91 18.97 4.88
CA TYR A 22 -1.28 18.18 5.93
C TYR A 22 -0.17 17.34 5.32
N ASP A 23 1.05 17.53 5.80
CA ASP A 23 2.22 16.77 5.41
C ASP A 23 2.33 15.50 6.26
N VAL A 24 2.60 14.38 5.59
CA VAL A 24 2.87 13.09 6.23
C VAL A 24 4.33 12.75 6.02
N GLU A 25 4.99 12.45 7.12
CA GLU A 25 6.42 12.17 7.15
C GLU A 25 6.69 10.81 7.76
N LEU A 26 7.70 10.15 7.22
CA LEU A 26 8.34 8.96 7.79
C LEU A 26 9.55 9.42 8.60
N GLU A 27 9.52 9.16 9.90
CA GLU A 27 10.56 9.54 10.85
C GLU A 27 11.44 8.34 11.21
N ASN A 28 12.63 8.61 11.75
CA ASN A 28 13.62 7.59 12.15
C ASN A 28 13.99 6.63 11.01
N VAL A 29 14.12 7.16 9.79
CA VAL A 29 14.50 6.40 8.58
C VAL A 29 15.77 5.55 8.77
N PRO A 30 16.83 5.99 9.50
CA PRO A 30 18.00 5.16 9.76
C PRO A 30 17.68 3.82 10.41
N ALA A 31 16.73 3.77 11.36
CA ALA A 31 16.35 2.53 12.03
C ALA A 31 15.57 1.58 11.10
N LEU A 32 14.90 2.12 10.08
CA LEU A 32 14.16 1.35 9.08
C LEU A 32 15.07 0.62 8.07
N ARG A 33 16.36 1.01 7.98
CA ARG A 33 17.35 0.39 7.07
C ARG A 33 17.65 -1.09 7.37
N ALA A 34 17.30 -1.55 8.57
CA ALA A 34 17.45 -2.93 9.00
C ALA A 34 16.48 -3.89 8.27
N TYR A 35 15.38 -3.37 7.72
CA TYR A 35 14.33 -4.18 7.09
C TYR A 35 14.54 -4.29 5.58
N GLU A 36 14.05 -5.36 4.97
CA GLU A 36 14.07 -5.53 3.51
C GLU A 36 13.11 -4.55 2.83
N SER A 37 11.96 -4.31 3.45
CA SER A 37 11.01 -3.29 3.01
C SER A 37 10.14 -2.80 4.15
N VAL A 38 9.64 -1.58 4.00
CA VAL A 38 8.68 -0.96 4.91
C VAL A 38 7.43 -0.60 4.13
N GLU A 39 6.28 -1.09 4.58
CA GLU A 39 4.98 -0.75 4.01
C GLU A 39 4.24 0.18 4.98
N VAL A 40 3.79 1.33 4.48
CA VAL A 40 3.04 2.35 5.22
C VAL A 40 1.68 2.49 4.57
N HIS A 41 0.62 2.11 5.28
CA HIS A 41 -0.75 2.30 4.82
C HIS A 41 -1.38 3.40 5.66
N LEU A 42 -1.87 4.42 4.97
CA LEU A 42 -2.46 5.61 5.55
C LEU A 42 -3.94 5.63 5.18
N VAL A 43 -4.80 5.80 6.17
CA VAL A 43 -6.24 5.94 5.97
C VAL A 43 -6.70 7.22 6.63
N LEU A 44 -7.43 8.05 5.91
CA LEU A 44 -8.06 9.24 6.47
C LEU A 44 -9.58 9.13 6.36
N TYR A 45 -10.24 9.35 7.49
CA TYR A 45 -11.68 9.31 7.65
C TYR A 45 -12.16 10.59 8.38
N PRO A 46 -12.65 11.61 7.66
CA PRO A 46 -13.27 12.78 8.27
C PRO A 46 -14.54 12.40 9.04
N PHE A 47 -14.82 13.07 10.17
CA PHE A 47 -16.06 12.83 10.92
C PHE A 47 -17.25 13.63 10.40
N SER A 48 -17.00 14.79 9.77
CA SER A 48 -18.06 15.56 9.13
C SER A 48 -18.59 14.84 7.90
N ARG A 49 -19.92 14.70 7.82
CA ARG A 49 -20.62 14.14 6.66
C ARG A 49 -20.57 15.05 5.43
N GLN A 50 -20.21 16.32 5.60
CA GLN A 50 -20.07 17.27 4.49
C GLN A 50 -18.77 17.03 3.71
N ILE A 51 -17.80 16.33 4.33
CA ILE A 51 -16.49 16.06 3.74
C ILE A 51 -16.52 14.68 3.12
N ILE A 52 -16.65 14.65 1.79
CA ILE A 52 -16.58 13.43 1.00
C ILE A 52 -15.19 13.26 0.40
N SER A 53 -14.87 12.08 -0.11
CA SER A 53 -13.55 11.79 -0.67
C SER A 53 -13.15 12.75 -1.80
N ASP A 54 -14.07 13.33 -2.56
CA ASP A 54 -13.71 14.30 -3.60
C ASP A 54 -13.24 15.65 -3.05
N THR A 55 -13.59 15.99 -1.81
CA THR A 55 -13.22 17.25 -1.14
C THR A 55 -11.79 17.26 -0.59
N TYR A 56 -11.07 16.14 -0.68
CA TYR A 56 -9.66 16.08 -0.32
C TYR A 56 -8.89 15.07 -1.18
N LYS A 57 -7.57 15.23 -1.25
CA LYS A 57 -6.74 14.39 -2.10
C LYS A 57 -5.48 13.97 -1.37
N PHE A 58 -5.16 12.68 -1.49
CA PHE A 58 -3.86 12.15 -1.17
C PHE A 58 -2.97 12.39 -2.37
N TYR A 59 -1.99 13.27 -2.21
CA TYR A 59 -0.95 13.51 -3.18
C TYR A 59 0.31 12.83 -2.67
N PRO A 60 0.64 11.62 -3.16
CA PRO A 60 1.97 11.05 -3.03
C PRO A 60 2.90 11.86 -3.93
N PHE A 61 3.00 13.15 -3.65
CA PHE A 61 3.50 14.20 -4.52
C PHE A 61 2.53 14.52 -5.68
N GLU A 62 2.35 15.81 -5.97
CA GLU A 62 1.23 16.46 -6.69
C GLU A 62 0.87 15.95 -8.11
N GLU A 63 1.55 14.94 -8.63
CA GLU A 63 1.46 14.53 -10.03
C GLU A 63 0.36 13.46 -10.31
N TYR A 64 -0.15 12.67 -9.34
CA TYR A 64 -0.65 11.32 -9.70
C TYR A 64 -2.09 10.86 -9.42
N ALA A 65 -3.05 11.72 -9.09
CA ALA A 65 -4.46 11.28 -9.13
C ALA A 65 -5.11 11.47 -10.52
N ASN A 66 -4.85 12.62 -11.16
CA ASN A 66 -5.44 12.96 -12.45
C ASN A 66 -4.62 12.43 -13.64
N GLU A 67 -3.31 12.28 -13.55
CA GLU A 67 -2.48 11.89 -14.71
C GLU A 67 -2.57 10.39 -15.05
N ILE A 68 -2.69 9.53 -14.04
CA ILE A 68 -2.90 8.09 -14.21
C ILE A 68 -4.32 7.79 -14.74
N SER A 69 -5.32 8.56 -14.30
CA SER A 69 -6.70 8.43 -14.80
C SER A 69 -6.87 9.01 -16.22
N THR A 70 -6.01 9.97 -16.62
CA THR A 70 -6.03 10.61 -17.96
C THR A 70 -4.99 10.06 -18.95
N ARG A 71 -4.30 8.95 -18.65
CA ARG A 71 -3.28 8.30 -19.52
C ARG A 71 -2.06 9.19 -19.87
N ARG A 72 -1.71 10.17 -19.04
CA ARG A 72 -0.46 10.93 -19.21
C ARG A 72 0.74 10.10 -18.71
N ARG A 73 1.93 10.33 -19.28
CA ARG A 73 3.18 9.67 -18.85
C ARG A 73 3.46 10.06 -17.39
N SER A 74 3.66 9.06 -16.56
CA SER A 74 3.79 9.14 -15.11
C SER A 74 5.09 8.49 -14.68
N VAL A 75 5.73 8.95 -13.59
CA VAL A 75 6.87 8.22 -12.99
C VAL A 75 6.47 6.86 -12.43
N TYR A 76 5.18 6.56 -12.33
CA TYR A 76 4.64 5.26 -11.97
C TYR A 76 3.95 4.58 -13.15
N SER A 77 4.21 3.29 -13.34
CA SER A 77 3.51 2.41 -14.29
C SER A 77 2.71 1.33 -13.57
N ARG A 78 1.71 0.76 -14.26
CA ARG A 78 0.88 -0.32 -13.69
C ARG A 78 1.73 -1.57 -13.50
N VAL A 79 1.62 -2.19 -12.32
CA VAL A 79 2.27 -3.48 -12.04
C VAL A 79 1.66 -4.54 -12.96
N PRO A 80 2.46 -5.25 -13.78
CA PRO A 80 1.95 -6.34 -14.58
C PRO A 80 1.46 -7.47 -13.67
N GLN A 81 0.38 -8.16 -14.07
CA GLN A 81 -0.14 -9.36 -13.41
C GLN A 81 0.26 -10.61 -14.24
N PRO A 82 1.52 -11.09 -14.14
CA PRO A 82 1.99 -12.19 -14.98
C PRO A 82 1.30 -13.53 -14.65
N ALA A 83 0.77 -13.70 -13.43
CA ALA A 83 0.09 -14.93 -13.01
C ALA A 83 -1.06 -15.30 -13.94
N ASN A 84 -1.90 -14.32 -14.35
CA ASN A 84 -3.02 -14.55 -15.24
C ASN A 84 -2.54 -15.02 -16.62
N SER A 85 -1.49 -14.39 -17.14
CA SER A 85 -0.89 -14.77 -18.43
C SER A 85 -0.24 -16.15 -18.36
N LEU A 86 0.48 -16.45 -17.28
CA LEU A 86 1.13 -17.75 -17.06
C LEU A 86 0.11 -18.87 -16.90
N PHE A 87 -1.00 -18.63 -16.20
CA PHE A 87 -2.09 -19.59 -16.05
C PHE A 87 -2.78 -19.85 -17.40
N GLY A 88 -3.04 -18.80 -18.20
CA GLY A 88 -3.55 -18.96 -19.56
C GLY A 88 -2.61 -19.80 -20.44
N ILE A 89 -1.30 -19.58 -20.37
CA ILE A 89 -0.30 -20.39 -21.08
C ILE A 89 -0.33 -21.84 -20.60
N PHE A 90 -0.35 -22.06 -19.27
CA PHE A 90 -0.43 -23.39 -18.68
C PHE A 90 -1.68 -24.14 -19.16
N LEU A 91 -2.84 -23.50 -19.15
CA LEU A 91 -4.09 -24.10 -19.64
C LEU A 91 -4.01 -24.46 -21.13
N GLY A 92 -3.40 -23.58 -21.94
CA GLY A 92 -3.11 -23.85 -23.34
C GLY A 92 -2.21 -25.09 -23.54
N ILE A 93 -1.15 -25.22 -22.73
CA ILE A 93 -0.25 -26.38 -22.76
C ILE A 93 -1.02 -27.66 -22.39
N VAL A 94 -1.85 -27.63 -21.34
CA VAL A 94 -2.66 -28.79 -20.91
C VAL A 94 -3.58 -29.26 -22.03
N ILE A 95 -4.22 -28.33 -22.75
CA ILE A 95 -5.08 -28.66 -23.89
C ILE A 95 -4.28 -29.26 -25.05
N ILE A 96 -3.11 -28.72 -25.37
CA ILE A 96 -2.22 -29.29 -26.39
C ILE A 96 -1.84 -30.73 -26.02
N LEU A 97 -1.45 -30.98 -24.77
CA LEU A 97 -1.10 -32.32 -24.29
C LEU A 97 -2.29 -33.28 -24.38
N PHE A 98 -3.51 -32.80 -24.09
CA PHE A 98 -4.73 -33.58 -24.23
C PHE A 98 -5.00 -33.97 -25.70
N PHE A 99 -4.90 -33.02 -26.64
CA PHE A 99 -5.02 -33.31 -28.07
C PHE A 99 -3.93 -34.26 -28.56
N LEU A 100 -2.69 -34.09 -28.13
CA LEU A 100 -1.59 -35.00 -28.46
C LEU A 100 -1.84 -36.43 -27.97
N ALA A 101 -2.44 -36.59 -26.78
CA ALA A 101 -2.71 -37.89 -26.20
C ALA A 101 -3.89 -38.63 -26.86
N ILE A 102 -4.94 -37.90 -27.27
CA ILE A 102 -6.20 -38.52 -27.73
C ILE A 102 -6.34 -38.48 -29.26
N LYS A 103 -5.95 -37.37 -29.90
CA LYS A 103 -6.07 -37.15 -31.34
C LYS A 103 -4.91 -36.30 -31.88
N PRO A 104 -3.70 -36.87 -31.99
CA PRO A 104 -2.50 -36.12 -32.39
C PRO A 104 -2.61 -35.50 -33.79
N SER A 105 -3.38 -36.11 -34.70
CA SER A 105 -3.61 -35.59 -36.05
C SER A 105 -4.38 -34.26 -36.09
N GLU A 106 -5.15 -33.94 -35.04
CA GLU A 106 -5.96 -32.72 -34.98
C GLU A 106 -5.20 -31.55 -34.33
N VAL A 107 -4.00 -31.75 -33.78
CA VAL A 107 -3.22 -30.71 -33.07
C VAL A 107 -2.90 -29.51 -33.97
N ALA A 108 -2.62 -29.75 -35.26
CA ALA A 108 -2.36 -28.71 -36.25
C ALA A 108 -3.64 -28.18 -36.95
N SER A 109 -4.82 -28.62 -36.52
CA SER A 109 -6.07 -28.14 -37.09
C SER A 109 -6.39 -26.72 -36.65
N LEU A 110 -7.13 -25.99 -37.49
CA LEU A 110 -7.64 -24.66 -37.15
C LEU A 110 -8.49 -24.69 -35.86
N GLN A 111 -9.22 -25.77 -35.62
CA GLN A 111 -10.05 -25.94 -34.43
C GLN A 111 -9.19 -26.00 -33.16
N SER A 112 -8.06 -26.71 -33.19
CA SER A 112 -7.12 -26.76 -32.08
C SER A 112 -6.47 -25.41 -31.81
N PHE A 113 -6.08 -24.67 -32.84
CA PHE A 113 -5.57 -23.30 -32.69
C PHE A 113 -6.59 -22.37 -32.00
N VAL A 114 -7.86 -22.41 -32.45
CA VAL A 114 -8.93 -21.61 -31.85
C VAL A 114 -9.19 -22.04 -30.40
N ALA A 115 -9.17 -23.35 -30.10
CA ALA A 115 -9.36 -23.86 -28.75
C ALA A 115 -8.23 -23.42 -27.80
N ILE A 116 -6.97 -23.46 -28.25
CA ILE A 116 -5.81 -23.02 -27.45
C ILE A 116 -5.87 -21.52 -27.17
N LEU A 117 -6.17 -20.70 -28.19
CA LEU A 117 -6.33 -19.26 -28.01
C LEU A 117 -7.52 -18.93 -27.11
N GLY A 118 -8.66 -19.60 -27.31
CA GLY A 118 -9.84 -19.46 -26.47
C GLY A 118 -9.54 -19.80 -25.01
N ALA A 119 -8.82 -20.89 -24.76
CA ALA A 119 -8.41 -21.28 -23.42
C ALA A 119 -7.39 -20.31 -22.80
N TYR A 120 -6.49 -19.71 -23.59
CA TYR A 120 -5.61 -18.67 -23.07
C TYR A 120 -6.41 -17.46 -22.56
N PHE A 121 -7.39 -16.97 -23.35
CA PHE A 121 -8.24 -15.85 -22.94
C PHE A 121 -9.13 -16.20 -21.75
N ILE A 122 -9.83 -17.34 -21.80
CA ILE A 122 -10.67 -17.82 -20.68
C ILE A 122 -9.83 -18.05 -19.44
N GLY A 123 -8.64 -18.64 -19.57
CA GLY A 123 -7.74 -18.91 -18.46
C GLY A 123 -7.30 -17.65 -17.75
N LYS A 124 -7.00 -16.58 -18.49
CA LYS A 124 -6.61 -15.29 -17.91
C LYS A 124 -7.70 -14.73 -16.98
N ASP A 125 -8.96 -14.84 -17.38
CA ASP A 125 -10.10 -14.35 -16.60
C ASP A 125 -10.43 -15.33 -15.45
N LEU A 126 -10.39 -16.64 -15.72
CA LEU A 126 -10.62 -17.69 -14.73
C LEU A 126 -9.64 -17.64 -13.55
N TRP A 127 -8.39 -17.22 -13.78
CA TRP A 127 -7.43 -17.05 -12.69
C TRP A 127 -7.92 -16.04 -11.63
N GLN A 128 -8.57 -14.95 -12.05
CA GLN A 128 -9.11 -13.96 -11.12
C GLN A 128 -10.22 -14.56 -10.24
N ASP A 129 -11.09 -15.37 -10.83
CA ASP A 129 -12.15 -16.08 -10.11
C ASP A 129 -11.58 -17.12 -9.13
N ILE A 130 -10.54 -17.85 -9.55
CA ILE A 130 -9.81 -18.80 -8.69
C ILE A 130 -9.15 -18.08 -7.52
N GLU A 131 -8.48 -16.94 -7.75
CA GLU A 131 -7.89 -16.14 -6.67
C GLU A 131 -8.97 -15.64 -5.71
N ALA A 132 -10.10 -15.15 -6.23
CA ALA A 132 -11.23 -14.71 -5.41
C ALA A 132 -11.79 -15.87 -4.55
N LEU A 133 -11.89 -17.08 -5.12
CA LEU A 133 -12.28 -18.27 -4.39
C LEU A 133 -11.30 -18.59 -3.25
N PHE A 134 -9.99 -18.61 -3.54
CA PHE A 134 -8.98 -18.86 -2.50
C PHE A 134 -9.02 -17.83 -1.37
N VAL A 135 -9.17 -16.55 -1.71
CA VAL A 135 -9.35 -15.48 -0.71
C VAL A 135 -10.59 -15.74 0.14
N ASN A 136 -11.73 -16.02 -0.48
CA ASN A 136 -13.00 -16.20 0.22
C ASN A 136 -13.02 -17.44 1.11
N VAL A 137 -12.45 -18.56 0.65
CA VAL A 137 -12.37 -19.81 1.42
C VAL A 137 -11.44 -19.67 2.61
N SER A 138 -10.31 -18.97 2.44
CA SER A 138 -9.28 -18.86 3.48
C SER A 138 -9.42 -17.63 4.39
N LYS A 139 -10.45 -16.79 4.20
CA LYS A 139 -10.58 -15.49 4.89
C LYS A 139 -10.58 -15.58 6.42
N ASP A 140 -11.14 -16.65 6.98
CA ASP A 140 -11.27 -16.87 8.42
C ASP A 140 -10.22 -17.85 8.96
N TRP A 141 -9.40 -18.43 8.08
CA TRP A 141 -8.38 -19.37 8.47
C TRP A 141 -7.17 -18.65 9.06
N ARG A 142 -6.36 -19.37 9.84
CA ARG A 142 -5.09 -18.87 10.35
C ARG A 142 -4.04 -18.71 9.24
N VAL A 143 -4.15 -19.54 8.21
CA VAL A 143 -3.41 -19.42 6.94
C VAL A 143 -4.37 -18.86 5.89
N ARG A 144 -4.07 -17.67 5.38
CA ARG A 144 -4.92 -16.93 4.44
C ARG A 144 -4.21 -16.76 3.11
N TYR A 145 -4.94 -16.88 2.02
CA TYR A 145 -4.49 -16.46 0.71
C TYR A 145 -4.66 -14.94 0.57
N GLN A 146 -3.62 -14.24 0.16
CA GLN A 146 -3.62 -12.80 -0.09
C GLN A 146 -3.11 -12.50 -1.49
N THR A 147 -3.88 -11.74 -2.25
CA THR A 147 -3.46 -11.23 -3.56
C THR A 147 -2.52 -10.04 -3.40
N GLY A 148 -1.67 -9.83 -4.41
CA GLY A 148 -0.87 -8.62 -4.51
C GLY A 148 -1.77 -7.41 -4.70
N TYR A 149 -1.66 -6.42 -3.81
CA TYR A 149 -2.56 -5.28 -3.80
C TYR A 149 -1.98 -4.01 -4.43
N TYR A 150 -0.65 -3.89 -4.57
CA TYR A 150 -0.05 -2.72 -5.21
C TYR A 150 -0.36 -2.66 -6.71
N ALA A 151 -1.03 -1.59 -7.14
CA ALA A 151 -1.39 -1.37 -8.53
C ALA A 151 -0.29 -0.67 -9.35
N TYR A 152 0.59 0.08 -8.70
CA TYR A 152 1.58 0.94 -9.36
C TYR A 152 3.00 0.68 -8.87
N GLN A 153 3.98 0.80 -9.76
CA GLN A 153 5.42 0.68 -9.51
C GLN A 153 6.19 1.86 -10.09
N LEU A 154 7.18 2.35 -9.35
CA LEU A 154 8.03 3.48 -9.75
C LEU A 154 8.98 3.07 -10.89
N GLU A 155 9.00 3.88 -11.95
CA GLU A 155 10.02 3.84 -13.00
C GLU A 155 11.27 4.59 -12.53
N ARG A 156 12.31 3.81 -12.23
CA ARG A 156 13.60 4.34 -11.76
C ARG A 156 14.43 4.89 -12.93
N ASN A 157 15.31 5.84 -12.62
CA ASN A 157 16.34 6.36 -13.52
C ASN A 157 15.81 7.05 -14.79
N THR A 158 14.59 7.58 -14.74
CA THR A 158 14.09 8.48 -15.79
C THR A 158 14.44 9.92 -15.44
N THR A 159 14.64 10.77 -16.45
CA THR A 159 14.81 12.22 -16.25
C THR A 159 13.67 12.80 -15.42
N LEU A 160 12.43 12.37 -15.68
CA LEU A 160 11.25 12.82 -14.94
C LEU A 160 11.36 12.52 -13.45
N THR A 161 11.82 11.32 -13.07
CA THR A 161 11.99 10.91 -11.66
C THR A 161 13.05 11.76 -10.93
N HIS A 162 14.12 12.17 -11.62
CA HIS A 162 15.16 13.02 -11.02
C HIS A 162 14.71 14.46 -10.84
N TYR A 163 14.08 15.07 -11.87
CA TYR A 163 13.60 16.44 -11.78
C TYR A 163 12.42 16.57 -10.81
N SER A 164 11.53 15.57 -10.76
CA SER A 164 10.44 15.57 -9.78
C SER A 164 10.96 15.43 -8.35
N ALA A 165 12.04 14.66 -8.11
CA ALA A 165 12.69 14.63 -6.80
C ALA A 165 13.21 16.00 -6.37
N LEU A 166 13.94 16.69 -7.26
CA LEU A 166 14.47 18.03 -6.97
C LEU A 166 13.36 19.07 -6.74
N ALA A 167 12.34 19.10 -7.60
CA ALA A 167 11.23 20.05 -7.47
C ALA A 167 10.47 19.88 -6.15
N ARG A 168 10.32 18.64 -5.68
CA ARG A 168 9.66 18.34 -4.40
C ARG A 168 10.49 18.78 -3.22
N GLU A 169 11.79 18.51 -3.24
CA GLU A 169 12.69 18.98 -2.18
C GLU A 169 12.64 20.50 -2.06
N GLN A 170 12.64 21.23 -3.18
CA GLN A 170 12.48 22.68 -3.18
C GLN A 170 11.10 23.13 -2.67
N ARG A 171 10.04 22.41 -2.99
CA ARG A 171 8.67 22.77 -2.60
C ARG A 171 8.37 22.51 -1.12
N TYR A 172 8.78 21.35 -0.61
CA TYR A 172 8.49 20.94 0.76
C TYR A 172 9.62 21.32 1.74
N GLY A 173 10.74 21.84 1.23
CA GLY A 173 11.93 22.17 2.03
C GLY A 173 12.58 20.97 2.70
N LYS A 174 12.24 19.73 2.26
CA LYS A 174 12.64 18.48 2.89
C LYS A 174 12.86 17.39 1.84
N ALA A 175 13.80 16.48 2.09
CA ALA A 175 13.95 15.36 1.16
C ALA A 175 12.74 14.44 1.21
N SER A 176 12.38 13.95 0.04
CA SER A 176 11.22 13.09 -0.16
C SER A 176 11.67 11.66 -0.42
N LEU A 177 10.97 10.69 0.16
CA LEU A 177 11.17 9.28 -0.15
C LEU A 177 10.04 8.80 -1.05
N LEU A 178 10.38 8.33 -2.26
CA LEU A 178 9.41 7.76 -3.18
C LEU A 178 9.15 6.29 -2.84
N PRO A 179 7.89 5.85 -2.75
CA PRO A 179 7.60 4.44 -2.63
C PRO A 179 7.93 3.72 -3.95
N GLU A 180 8.56 2.56 -3.84
CA GLU A 180 8.80 1.64 -4.95
C GLU A 180 7.48 1.18 -5.56
N ARG A 181 6.47 0.93 -4.71
CA ARG A 181 5.13 0.53 -5.13
C ARG A 181 4.06 1.27 -4.33
N MET A 182 2.94 1.57 -4.98
CA MET A 182 1.84 2.26 -4.33
C MET A 182 0.46 1.84 -4.82
N GLU A 183 -0.55 2.12 -4.01
CA GLU A 183 -1.97 1.92 -4.32
C GLU A 183 -2.80 3.04 -3.67
N PHE A 184 -3.80 3.52 -4.39
CA PHE A 184 -4.78 4.49 -3.89
C PHE A 184 -6.17 3.90 -3.99
N ILE A 185 -6.90 3.98 -2.89
CA ILE A 185 -8.30 3.55 -2.81
C ILE A 185 -9.09 4.77 -2.35
N SER A 186 -10.11 5.13 -3.13
CA SER A 186 -11.06 6.18 -2.80
C SER A 186 -12.42 5.54 -2.56
N SER A 187 -12.92 5.63 -1.34
CA SER A 187 -14.29 5.29 -0.96
C SER A 187 -15.13 6.57 -0.91
N SER A 188 -16.43 6.51 -0.59
CA SER A 188 -17.29 7.71 -0.54
C SER A 188 -16.81 8.76 0.48
N ASN A 189 -16.30 8.32 1.63
CA ASN A 189 -15.93 9.19 2.76
C ASN A 189 -14.55 8.86 3.35
N SER A 190 -13.74 8.07 2.65
CA SER A 190 -12.41 7.72 3.10
C SER A 190 -11.44 7.59 1.93
N LYS A 191 -10.16 7.83 2.21
CA LYS A 191 -9.07 7.57 1.28
C LYS A 191 -8.00 6.74 1.95
N THR A 192 -7.45 5.82 1.18
CA THR A 192 -6.31 5.00 1.59
C THR A 192 -5.17 5.18 0.60
N ALA A 193 -3.97 5.42 1.11
CA ALA A 193 -2.71 5.27 0.38
C ALA A 193 -1.94 4.10 0.98
N ARG A 194 -1.45 3.19 0.12
CA ARG A 194 -0.49 2.16 0.52
C ARG A 194 0.82 2.45 -0.17
N LEU A 195 1.89 2.56 0.60
CA LEU A 195 3.21 2.99 0.14
C LEU A 195 4.22 1.93 0.57
N LYS A 196 4.97 1.35 -0.38
CA LYS A 196 6.03 0.39 -0.09
C LYS A 196 7.39 0.99 -0.41
N PHE A 197 8.29 0.97 0.57
CA PHE A 197 9.67 1.42 0.46
C PHE A 197 10.61 0.22 0.47
N SER A 198 11.53 0.18 -0.47
CA SER A 198 12.54 -0.89 -0.55
C SER A 198 13.73 -0.58 0.36
N SER A 199 14.43 -1.61 0.82
CA SER A 199 15.71 -1.46 1.54
C SER A 199 16.73 -0.63 0.76
N GLY A 200 16.74 -0.72 -0.57
CA GLY A 200 17.60 0.08 -1.42
C GLY A 200 17.35 1.58 -1.28
N ASP A 201 16.09 1.99 -1.20
CA ASP A 201 15.71 3.40 -1.04
C ASP A 201 16.03 3.88 0.38
N LEU A 202 15.66 3.08 1.40
CA LEU A 202 15.90 3.40 2.80
C LEU A 202 17.40 3.54 3.12
N ARG A 203 18.25 2.70 2.54
CA ARG A 203 19.71 2.71 2.76
C ARG A 203 20.41 3.89 2.09
N ARG A 204 19.88 4.40 0.98
CA ARG A 204 20.43 5.57 0.25
C ARG A 204 19.92 6.89 0.80
N PHE A 205 18.84 6.88 1.57
CA PHE A 205 18.27 8.10 2.14
C PHE A 205 19.03 8.50 3.39
N GLU A 206 19.73 9.63 3.36
CA GLU A 206 20.65 10.05 4.44
C GLU A 206 19.94 10.75 5.60
N GLN A 207 18.85 11.46 5.33
CA GLN A 207 18.14 12.25 6.35
C GLN A 207 17.36 11.37 7.34
N ASN A 208 17.12 11.89 8.55
CA ASN A 208 16.37 11.17 9.58
C ASN A 208 14.87 11.11 9.30
N THR A 209 14.35 12.10 8.58
CA THR A 209 12.92 12.28 8.29
C THR A 209 12.74 12.43 6.79
N ALA A 210 11.72 11.78 6.24
CA ALA A 210 11.36 11.85 4.84
C ALA A 210 9.91 12.31 4.68
N HIS A 211 9.66 13.24 3.76
CA HIS A 211 8.29 13.50 3.29
C HIS A 211 7.84 12.34 2.40
N ILE A 212 6.64 11.80 2.66
CA ILE A 212 6.11 10.62 1.93
C ILE A 212 4.76 10.86 1.25
N LEU A 213 3.97 11.82 1.76
CA LEU A 213 2.63 12.12 1.25
C LEU A 213 2.20 13.51 1.71
N ALA A 214 1.48 14.25 0.87
CA ALA A 214 0.71 15.42 1.29
C ALA A 214 -0.79 15.13 1.15
N ILE A 215 -1.58 15.56 2.12
CA ILE A 215 -3.04 15.51 2.11
C ILE A 215 -3.52 16.93 1.89
N ARG A 216 -4.20 17.19 0.77
CA ARG A 216 -4.74 18.51 0.44
C ARG A 216 -6.25 18.49 0.54
N LEU A 217 -6.78 19.35 1.40
CA LEU A 217 -8.20 19.65 1.51
C LEU A 217 -8.59 20.73 0.51
N ASP A 218 -9.83 20.68 0.04
CA ASP A 218 -10.49 21.85 -0.54
C ASP A 218 -10.52 22.96 0.54
N PRO A 219 -10.01 24.17 0.26
CA PRO A 219 -10.06 25.29 1.19
C PRO A 219 -11.46 25.54 1.77
N ALA A 220 -12.53 25.26 1.02
CA ALA A 220 -13.91 25.44 1.46
C ALA A 220 -14.31 24.54 2.64
N VAL A 221 -13.66 23.38 2.80
CA VAL A 221 -13.97 22.42 3.88
C VAL A 221 -12.90 22.34 4.96
N ALA A 222 -11.82 23.11 4.85
CA ALA A 222 -10.69 23.03 5.78
C ALA A 222 -11.07 23.38 7.22
N ALA A 223 -11.91 24.40 7.42
CA ALA A 223 -12.39 24.79 8.75
C ALA A 223 -13.28 23.71 9.38
N GLU A 224 -14.19 23.13 8.59
CA GLU A 224 -15.07 22.02 9.01
C GLU A 224 -14.27 20.76 9.33
N PHE A 225 -13.22 20.47 8.56
CA PHE A 225 -12.33 19.33 8.81
C PHE A 225 -11.62 19.46 10.17
N ALA A 226 -11.13 20.66 10.48
CA ALA A 226 -10.46 20.94 11.74
C ALA A 226 -11.43 20.91 12.93
N SER A 227 -12.64 21.47 12.78
CA SER A 227 -13.63 21.54 13.86
C SER A 227 -14.29 20.20 14.16
N ALA A 228 -14.71 19.45 13.13
CA ALA A 228 -15.37 18.16 13.29
C ALA A 228 -14.38 17.04 13.68
N GLY A 229 -13.11 17.22 13.35
CA GLY A 229 -12.07 16.22 13.57
C GLY A 229 -12.11 15.07 12.56
N TYR A 230 -11.17 14.15 12.73
CA TYR A 230 -10.93 13.05 11.81
C TYR A 230 -10.27 11.86 12.52
N MET A 231 -10.35 10.71 11.87
CA MET A 231 -9.52 9.56 12.16
C MET A 231 -8.43 9.42 11.09
N PHE A 232 -7.17 9.48 11.52
CA PHE A 232 -6.01 9.19 10.69
C PHE A 232 -5.36 7.89 11.18
N SER A 233 -5.55 6.81 10.42
CA SER A 233 -5.04 5.48 10.77
C SER A 233 -3.79 5.15 9.98
N VAL A 234 -2.83 4.57 10.68
CA VAL A 234 -1.56 4.11 10.14
C VAL A 234 -1.44 2.61 10.39
N LYS A 235 -1.24 1.84 9.32
CA LYS A 235 -0.68 0.50 9.39
C LYS A 235 0.76 0.56 8.90
N LEU A 236 1.70 0.17 9.75
CA LEU A 236 3.09 -0.04 9.38
C LEU A 236 3.35 -1.53 9.24
N SER A 237 4.13 -1.97 8.26
CA SER A 237 4.61 -3.34 8.17
C SER A 237 6.10 -3.35 7.88
N LEU A 238 6.87 -3.85 8.84
CA LEU A 238 8.32 -4.00 8.77
C LEU A 238 8.62 -5.42 8.30
N ASN A 239 9.12 -5.55 7.07
CA ASN A 239 9.30 -6.83 6.42
C ASN A 239 10.77 -7.27 6.46
N GLU A 240 10.97 -8.51 6.84
CA GLU A 240 12.26 -9.21 6.83
C GLU A 240 12.19 -10.40 5.89
N ARG A 241 13.33 -10.73 5.27
CA ARG A 241 13.43 -11.83 4.31
C ARG A 241 14.22 -12.99 4.88
N GLY A 242 13.60 -14.16 4.91
CA GLY A 242 14.28 -15.45 4.89
C GLY A 242 14.42 -15.97 3.46
N LEU A 243 15.05 -17.14 3.29
CA LEU A 243 15.33 -17.69 1.97
C LEU A 243 14.05 -17.95 1.14
N LEU A 244 13.04 -18.56 1.77
CA LEU A 244 11.75 -18.93 1.14
C LEU A 244 10.53 -18.24 1.79
N TRP A 245 10.77 -17.49 2.86
CA TRP A 245 9.74 -16.90 3.70
C TRP A 245 9.98 -15.41 3.85
N ARG A 246 8.90 -14.64 3.99
CA ARG A 246 8.95 -13.26 4.45
C ARG A 246 8.28 -13.16 5.80
N TYR A 247 8.95 -12.56 6.76
CA TYR A 247 8.39 -12.25 8.08
C TYR A 247 7.96 -10.79 8.08
N ALA A 248 6.79 -10.49 8.63
CA ALA A 248 6.29 -9.13 8.75
C ALA A 248 5.87 -8.85 10.19
N HIS A 249 6.42 -7.78 10.74
CA HIS A 249 5.94 -7.16 11.97
C HIS A 249 5.01 -6.02 11.58
N GLU A 250 3.70 -6.26 11.70
CA GLU A 250 2.68 -5.29 11.39
C GLU A 250 2.25 -4.55 12.66
N PHE A 251 2.04 -3.25 12.54
CA PHE A 251 1.56 -2.43 13.62
C PHE A 251 0.46 -1.49 13.16
N PHE A 252 -0.54 -1.26 14.00
CA PHE A 252 -1.68 -0.44 13.69
C PHE A 252 -1.91 0.57 14.82
N GLN A 253 -1.97 1.84 14.48
CA GLN A 253 -2.31 2.92 15.40
C GLN A 253 -2.98 4.05 14.64
N SER A 254 -3.87 4.78 15.31
CA SER A 254 -4.60 5.90 14.72
C SER A 254 -4.55 7.13 15.62
N LEU A 255 -4.76 8.29 15.01
CA LEU A 255 -5.18 9.51 15.67
C LEU A 255 -6.69 9.64 15.47
N ASN A 256 -7.48 9.62 16.55
CA ASN A 256 -8.93 9.77 16.57
C ASN A 256 -9.28 11.10 17.24
N ALA A 257 -9.68 12.12 16.47
CA ALA A 257 -9.82 13.49 16.96
C ALA A 257 -8.57 13.98 17.73
N GLY A 258 -7.38 13.63 17.23
CA GLY A 258 -6.10 13.95 17.88
C GLY A 258 -5.67 12.98 18.99
N GLN A 259 -6.57 12.16 19.52
CA GLN A 259 -6.23 11.15 20.53
C GLN A 259 -5.56 9.94 19.87
N ARG A 260 -4.39 9.54 20.36
CA ARG A 260 -3.67 8.37 19.87
C ARG A 260 -4.23 7.08 20.47
N GLY A 261 -4.40 6.05 19.66
CA GLY A 261 -4.84 4.74 20.12
C GLY A 261 -5.09 3.75 18.98
N CYS A 262 -5.73 2.64 19.27
CA CYS A 262 -6.13 1.65 18.27
C CYS A 262 -7.39 0.91 18.71
N LEU A 263 -8.04 0.23 17.77
CA LEU A 263 -9.10 -0.72 18.10
C LEU A 263 -8.48 -2.03 18.60
N ASP A 264 -9.02 -2.55 19.69
CA ASP A 264 -8.64 -3.84 20.25
C ASP A 264 -9.29 -5.03 19.50
N PHE A 265 -9.20 -6.23 20.08
CA PHE A 265 -9.77 -7.45 19.49
C PHE A 265 -11.30 -7.53 19.58
N SER A 266 -11.91 -6.70 20.42
CA SER A 266 -13.35 -6.54 20.60
C SER A 266 -13.92 -5.38 19.78
N ASN A 267 -13.07 -4.66 19.03
CA ASN A 267 -13.37 -3.41 18.33
C ASN A 267 -13.66 -2.22 19.26
N GLU A 268 -13.13 -2.25 20.48
CA GLU A 268 -13.18 -1.14 21.43
C GLU A 268 -11.93 -0.27 21.29
N TRP A 269 -12.10 1.04 21.43
CA TRP A 269 -11.00 1.99 21.34
C TRP A 269 -10.11 1.93 22.59
N THR A 270 -8.84 1.59 22.40
CA THR A 270 -7.82 1.59 23.46
C THR A 270 -6.86 2.76 23.26
N ASN A 271 -6.82 3.65 24.25
CA ASN A 271 -5.94 4.81 24.28
C ASN A 271 -4.47 4.40 24.39
N ASP A 272 -3.59 5.12 23.70
CA ASP A 272 -2.13 4.99 23.80
C ASP A 272 -1.59 3.56 23.61
N ALA A 273 -2.32 2.76 22.85
CA ALA A 273 -1.92 1.43 22.41
C ALA A 273 -1.66 1.39 20.91
N ALA A 274 -0.85 0.43 20.49
CA ALA A 274 -0.78 -0.02 19.12
C ALA A 274 -1.11 -1.50 19.04
N HIS A 275 -1.89 -1.90 18.04
CA HIS A 275 -2.14 -3.31 17.76
C HIS A 275 -0.96 -3.84 16.94
N ALA A 276 -0.25 -4.83 17.47
CA ALA A 276 0.87 -5.50 16.82
C ALA A 276 0.48 -6.90 16.35
N ARG A 277 0.96 -7.29 15.16
CA ARG A 277 0.78 -8.62 14.58
C ARG A 277 2.09 -9.12 14.00
N GLU A 278 2.28 -10.42 14.08
CA GLU A 278 3.40 -11.10 13.43
C GLU A 278 2.83 -12.07 12.39
N ALA A 279 3.32 -11.95 11.17
CA ALA A 279 2.88 -12.78 10.06
C ALA A 279 4.06 -13.33 9.27
N THR A 280 3.92 -14.56 8.80
CA THR A 280 4.87 -15.21 7.89
C THR A 280 4.21 -15.41 6.54
N PHE A 281 4.93 -15.15 5.46
CA PHE A 281 4.45 -15.26 4.09
C PHE A 281 5.27 -16.28 3.30
N ILE A 282 4.58 -17.10 2.51
CA ILE A 282 5.14 -17.99 1.49
C ILE A 282 4.37 -17.72 0.20
N GLY A 283 4.96 -16.93 -0.70
CA GLY A 283 4.23 -16.39 -1.85
C GLY A 283 2.99 -15.61 -1.39
N ASN A 284 1.82 -16.03 -1.88
CA ASN A 284 0.52 -15.43 -1.53
C ASN A 284 -0.12 -16.02 -0.26
N LEU A 285 0.50 -17.03 0.37
CA LEU A 285 0.01 -17.59 1.63
C LEU A 285 0.56 -16.79 2.79
N ARG A 286 -0.33 -16.32 3.67
CA ARG A 286 -0.03 -15.59 4.90
C ARG A 286 -0.47 -16.40 6.10
N TYR A 287 0.46 -16.72 6.98
CA TYR A 287 0.19 -17.28 8.31
C TYR A 287 0.24 -16.18 9.37
N LEU A 288 -0.85 -15.99 10.11
CA LEU A 288 -0.86 -15.10 11.28
C LEU A 288 -0.34 -15.87 12.51
N ALA A 289 0.89 -15.54 12.92
CA ALA A 289 1.55 -16.22 14.02
C ALA A 289 1.01 -15.73 15.37
N SER A 290 0.98 -14.41 15.57
CA SER A 290 0.59 -13.78 16.83
C SER A 290 -0.10 -12.43 16.59
N GLN A 291 -0.90 -12.02 17.58
CA GLN A 291 -1.49 -10.68 17.67
C GLN A 291 -1.52 -10.26 19.13
N ARG A 292 -1.26 -8.98 19.40
CA ARG A 292 -1.29 -8.42 20.76
C ARG A 292 -1.49 -6.91 20.73
N LEU A 293 -1.93 -6.36 21.85
CA LEU A 293 -1.85 -4.92 22.12
C LEU A 293 -0.48 -4.61 22.73
N GLY A 294 0.23 -3.65 22.14
CA GLY A 294 1.46 -3.09 22.67
C GLY A 294 1.16 -1.78 23.39
N PRO A 295 0.97 -1.78 24.72
CA PRO A 295 0.83 -0.54 25.47
C PRO A 295 2.13 0.28 25.35
N ALA A 296 2.00 1.61 25.20
CA ALA A 296 3.11 2.57 25.09
C ALA A 296 3.94 2.54 23.79
N ILE A 297 3.56 1.76 22.77
CA ILE A 297 4.17 1.90 21.43
C ILE A 297 3.56 3.13 20.76
N THR A 298 4.40 4.12 20.44
CA THR A 298 3.96 5.33 19.73
C THR A 298 4.42 5.29 18.29
N ILE A 299 3.55 4.97 17.35
CA ILE A 299 3.88 4.87 15.92
C ILE A 299 3.53 6.17 15.22
N VAL A 300 2.31 6.65 15.46
CA VAL A 300 1.78 7.86 14.86
C VAL A 300 1.77 8.99 15.88
N ARG A 301 2.14 10.19 15.43
CA ARG A 301 1.97 11.41 16.21
C ARG A 301 1.42 12.54 15.34
N ALA A 302 0.62 13.41 15.95
CA ALA A 302 0.35 14.73 15.41
C ALA A 302 1.61 15.60 15.58
N GLY A 303 1.94 16.41 14.59
CA GLY A 303 2.87 17.51 14.76
C GLY A 303 2.29 18.51 15.76
N ALA A 304 3.12 19.02 16.66
CA ALA A 304 2.73 20.20 17.43
C ALA A 304 2.50 21.34 16.43
N GLY A 305 1.31 21.92 16.42
CA GLY A 305 1.17 23.30 15.97
C GLY A 305 1.88 24.13 17.02
N GLU A 306 3.04 24.67 16.68
CA GLU A 306 3.59 25.82 17.41
C GLU A 306 2.73 27.05 17.12
#